data_AF-A0A379XXN5-F1
#
_entry.id   AF-A0A379XXN5-F1
#
_cell.length_a   1.000
_cell.length_b   1.000
_cell.length_c   1.000
_cell.angle_alpha   90.00
_cell.angle_beta   90.00
_cell.angle_gamma   90.00
#
_symmetry.space_group_name_H-M   'P 1'
#
loop_
_entity.id
_entity.type
_entity.pdbx_description
1 polymer ?
#
loop_
_entity_poly.entity_id
_entity_poly.type
_entity_poly.pdbx_seq_one_letter_code
_entity_poly.pdbx_strand_id
1 'polypeptide(L)' 'MQNMSLMDQTLRKMRKYGSQSVQVTQSLEAFGRCKPRPAFQDWIYRLKKGERLPRGHYFAGKKPGRPLQIIDEFFHSL' A
#
# COMPACT_ATOMS: atom_id res chain seq x y z
N MET A 1 23.79 0.04 -18.73
CA MET A 1 24.42 1.03 -17.83
C MET A 1 24.41 2.47 -18.40
N GLN A 2 23.37 2.88 -19.15
CA GLN A 2 23.34 4.22 -19.79
C GLN A 2 22.66 5.29 -18.93
N ASN A 3 21.73 4.91 -18.03
CA ASN A 3 20.89 5.85 -17.28
C ASN A 3 21.64 6.70 -16.24
N MET A 4 22.69 6.14 -15.61
CA MET A 4 23.51 6.86 -14.61
C MET A 4 24.23 8.08 -15.22
N SER A 5 24.68 7.96 -16.47
CA SER A 5 25.44 9.01 -17.17
C SER A 5 24.59 10.26 -17.47
N LEU A 6 23.30 10.08 -17.77
CA LEU A 6 22.40 11.19 -18.10
C LEU A 6 22.03 12.03 -16.87
N MET A 7 21.84 11.38 -15.72
CA MET A 7 21.55 12.04 -14.44
C MET A 7 22.71 12.96 -14.03
N ASP A 8 23.94 12.46 -14.09
CA ASP A 8 25.14 13.23 -13.73
C ASP A 8 25.36 14.43 -14.64
N GLN A 9 25.13 14.28 -15.96
CA GLN A 9 25.22 15.40 -16.90
C GLN A 9 24.17 16.47 -16.62
N THR A 10 22.95 16.07 -16.24
CA THR A 10 21.86 16.98 -15.91
C THR A 10 22.17 17.78 -14.64
N LEU A 11 22.63 17.10 -13.58
CA LEU A 11 23.03 17.74 -12.31
C LEU A 11 24.18 18.73 -12.51
N ARG A 12 25.18 18.40 -13.36
CA ARG A 12 26.28 19.31 -13.70
C ARG A 12 25.80 20.56 -14.43
N LYS A 13 24.85 20.43 -15.36
CA LYS A 13 24.24 21.59 -16.04
C LYS A 13 23.48 22.48 -15.06
N MET A 14 22.69 21.91 -14.15
CA MET A 14 21.95 22.68 -13.14
C MET A 14 22.88 23.49 -12.22
N ARG A 15 23.99 22.88 -11.77
CA ARG A 15 24.99 23.56 -10.94
C ARG A 15 25.66 24.74 -11.67
N LYS A 16 25.90 24.62 -12.98
CA LYS A 16 26.47 25.71 -13.81
C LYS A 16 25.62 26.99 -13.79
N TYR A 17 24.30 26.86 -13.66
CA TYR A 17 23.37 27.99 -13.61
C TYR A 17 23.04 28.43 -12.17
N GLY A 18 23.86 28.05 -11.18
CA GLY A 18 23.70 28.46 -9.78
C GLY A 18 22.58 27.73 -9.04
N SER A 19 21.96 26.70 -9.63
CA SER A 19 20.93 25.91 -8.95
C SER A 19 21.55 24.97 -7.91
N GLN A 20 21.02 24.98 -6.69
CA GLN A 20 21.40 24.04 -5.64
C GLN A 20 20.55 22.76 -5.77
N SER A 21 21.20 21.63 -6.07
CA SER A 21 20.52 20.33 -6.09
C SER A 21 20.54 19.69 -4.70
N VAL A 22 19.38 19.31 -4.17
CA VAL A 22 19.27 18.49 -2.97
C VAL A 22 19.00 17.05 -3.40
N GLN A 23 19.88 16.12 -3.02
CA GLN A 23 19.62 14.70 -3.22
C GLN A 23 18.72 14.20 -2.10
N VAL A 24 17.59 13.60 -2.48
CA VAL A 24 16.68 12.91 -1.57
C VAL A 24 16.71 11.44 -1.93
N THR A 25 17.25 10.61 -1.05
CA THR A 25 17.25 9.16 -1.22
C THR A 25 15.94 8.60 -0.69
N GLN A 26 15.11 8.03 -1.58
CA GLN A 26 13.92 7.29 -1.20
C GLN A 26 14.17 5.80 -1.42
N SER A 27 14.07 5.00 -0.35
CA SER A 27 14.14 3.53 -0.44
C SER A 27 12.74 2.97 -0.72
N LEU A 28 12.63 1.99 -1.62
CA LEU A 28 11.38 1.23 -1.82
C LEU A 28 10.92 0.53 -0.53
N GLU A 29 11.85 0.16 0.35
CA GLU A 29 11.56 -0.43 1.65
C GLU A 29 10.99 0.59 2.65
N ALA A 30 11.29 1.88 2.46
CA ALA A 30 10.73 2.97 3.25
C ALA A 30 9.25 3.25 2.89
N PHE A 31 8.83 2.87 1.70
CA PHE A 31 7.41 2.72 1.38
C PHE A 31 6.95 1.39 1.99
N GLY A 32 6.61 1.42 3.28
CA GLY A 32 6.12 0.24 3.99
C GLY A 32 5.03 -0.48 3.17
N ARG A 33 5.01 -1.81 3.22
CA ARG A 33 4.07 -2.64 2.43
C ARG A 33 2.67 -2.05 2.52
N CYS A 34 2.17 -1.48 1.42
CA CYS A 34 0.77 -1.07 1.34
C CYS A 34 -0.07 -2.28 1.72
N LYS A 35 -0.91 -2.14 2.75
CA LYS A 35 -1.81 -3.23 3.14
C LYS A 35 -2.60 -3.65 1.90
N PRO A 36 -2.65 -4.96 1.58
CA PRO A 36 -3.33 -5.42 0.36
C PRO A 36 -4.83 -5.17 0.40
N ARG A 37 -5.38 -4.87 1.58
CA ARG A 37 -6.80 -4.62 1.79
C ARG A 37 -7.07 -3.18 2.23
N PRO A 38 -8.17 -2.57 1.75
CA PRO A 38 -8.61 -1.25 2.19
C PRO A 38 -8.88 -1.18 3.69
N ALA A 39 -8.69 0.00 4.28
CA ALA A 39 -8.90 0.23 5.71
C ALA A 39 -10.33 -0.10 6.21
N PHE A 40 -11.37 0.12 5.39
CA PHE A 40 -12.75 -0.21 5.80
C PHE A 40 -12.94 -1.71 6.05
N GLN A 41 -12.15 -2.57 5.41
CA GLN A 41 -12.24 -4.02 5.55
C GLN A 41 -11.70 -4.48 6.90
N ASP A 42 -10.64 -3.83 7.41
CA ASP A 42 -10.14 -4.06 8.78
C ASP A 42 -11.24 -3.75 9.80
N TRP A 43 -12.04 -2.71 9.58
CA TRP A 43 -13.15 -2.34 10.47
C TRP A 43 -14.27 -3.37 10.48
N ILE A 44 -14.68 -3.88 9.31
CA ILE A 44 -15.69 -4.93 9.21
C ILE A 44 -15.26 -6.16 10.02
N TYR A 45 -13.98 -6.54 9.95
CA TYR A 45 -13.44 -7.72 10.63
C TYR A 45 -13.25 -7.56 12.14
N ARG A 46 -13.22 -6.32 12.65
CA ARG A 46 -13.15 -6.04 14.09
C ARG A 46 -14.50 -6.16 14.79
N LEU A 47 -15.59 -5.95 14.06
CA LEU A 47 -16.94 -6.04 14.61
C LEU A 47 -17.34 -7.48 14.85
N LYS A 48 -18.08 -7.75 15.91
CA LYS A 48 -18.68 -9.06 16.15
C LYS A 48 -19.83 -9.28 15.18
N LYS A 49 -20.12 -10.55 14.88
CA LYS A 49 -21.28 -10.92 14.06
C LYS A 49 -22.56 -10.40 14.73
N GLY A 50 -23.35 -9.63 13.99
CA GLY A 50 -24.60 -9.02 14.49
C GLY A 50 -24.46 -7.57 15.00
N GLU A 51 -23.24 -7.05 15.14
CA GLU A 51 -23.05 -5.63 15.49
C GLU A 51 -23.43 -4.69 14.34
N ARG A 52 -23.86 -3.47 14.65
CA ARG A 52 -24.29 -2.53 13.62
C ARG A 52 -23.07 -1.97 12.87
N LEU A 53 -23.08 -2.09 11.54
CA LEU A 53 -22.07 -1.45 10.70
C LEU A 53 -22.28 0.08 10.65
N PRO A 54 -21.20 0.85 10.47
CA PRO A 54 -21.31 2.27 10.13
C PRO A 54 -22.14 2.44 8.86
N ARG A 55 -22.83 3.57 8.74
CA ARG A 55 -23.57 3.92 7.52
C ARG A 55 -22.59 4.36 6.42
N GLY A 56 -23.02 4.25 5.17
CA GLY A 56 -22.28 4.77 4.01
C GLY A 56 -21.95 3.70 2.97
N HIS A 57 -21.52 4.16 1.79
CA HIS A 57 -21.30 3.32 0.61
C HIS A 57 -20.32 2.16 0.87
N TYR A 58 -19.28 2.37 1.68
CA TYR A 58 -18.27 1.34 1.97
C TYR A 58 -18.80 0.15 2.79
N PHE A 59 -19.91 0.33 3.50
CA PHE A 59 -20.49 -0.68 4.40
C PHE A 59 -21.86 -1.18 3.92
N ALA A 60 -22.43 -0.55 2.89
CA ALA A 60 -23.71 -0.93 2.31
C ALA A 60 -23.71 -2.41 1.86
N GLY A 61 -24.71 -3.18 2.30
CA GLY A 61 -24.88 -4.60 1.95
C GLY A 61 -23.86 -5.56 2.58
N LYS A 62 -22.89 -5.08 3.36
CA LYS A 62 -21.88 -5.93 4.01
C LYS A 62 -22.38 -6.44 5.36
N LYS A 63 -21.79 -7.53 5.84
CA LYS A 63 -22.07 -8.09 7.17
C LYS A 63 -20.84 -7.88 8.07
N PRO A 64 -21.03 -7.49 9.35
CA PRO A 64 -19.94 -7.37 10.32
C PRO A 64 -19.32 -8.75 10.61
N GLY A 65 -18.04 -8.74 10.98
CA GLY A 65 -17.29 -9.94 11.31
C GLY A 65 -16.42 -10.46 10.18
N ARG A 66 -15.51 -11.37 10.54
CA ARG A 66 -14.71 -12.10 9.55
C ARG A 66 -15.59 -13.11 8.80
N PRO A 67 -15.39 -13.27 7.48
CA PRO A 67 -16.02 -14.35 6.75
C PRO A 67 -15.59 -15.70 7.35
N LEU A 68 -16.50 -16.66 7.35
CA LEU A 68 -16.18 -18.04 7.69
C LEU A 68 -15.14 -18.56 6.69
N GLN A 69 -13.95 -18.90 7.15
CA GLN A 69 -12.94 -19.55 6.34
C GLN A 69 -13.02 -21.05 6.62
N ILE A 70 -13.55 -21.80 5.65
CA ILE A 70 -13.52 -23.25 5.66
C ILE A 70 -12.25 -23.63 4.88
N ILE A 71 -11.29 -24.23 5.56
CA ILE A 71 -10.06 -24.75 4.96
C ILE A 71 -10.24 -26.26 4.89
N ASP A 72 -10.20 -26.80 3.68
CA ASP A 72 -10.24 -28.24 3.43
C ASP A 72 -8.81 -28.79 3.26
N GLU A 73 -8.62 -30.09 3.48
CA GLU A 73 -7.31 -30.77 3.45
C GLU A 73 -6.60 -30.60 2.10
N PHE A 74 -7.36 -30.37 1.02
CA PHE A 74 -6.84 -30.11 -0.33
C PHE A 74 -6.01 -28.82 -0.46
N PHE A 75 -6.10 -27.88 0.49
CA PHE A 75 -5.33 -26.62 0.46
C PHE A 75 -3.88 -26.74 0.95
N HIS A 76 -3.48 -27.88 1.54
CA HIS A 76 -2.12 -28.08 2.06
C HIS A 76 -1.14 -28.67 1.02
N SER A 77 -1.58 -28.96 -0.21
CA SER A 77 -0.77 -29.67 -1.23
C SER A 77 -0.24 -28.80 -2.38
N LEU A 78 -0.15 -27.48 -2.21
CA LEU A 78 0.37 -26.53 -3.21
C LEU A 78 1.45 -25.60 -2.67
#